data_AF-A0A3D0QFM0-F1
#
_entry.id   AF-A0A3D0QFM0-F1
#
_cell.length_a   1.000
_cell.length_b   1.000
_cell.length_c   1.000
_cell.angle_alpha   90.00
_cell.angle_beta   90.00
_cell.angle_gamma   90.00
#
_symmetry.space_group_name_H-M   'P 1'
#
loop_
_entity.id
_entity.type
_entity.pdbx_description
1 polymer ?
#
loop_
_entity_poly.entity_id
_entity_poly.type
_entity_poly.pdbx_seq_one_letter_code
_entity_poly.pdbx_strand_id
1 'polypeptide(L)'
;MSKRYCMTLDLKNDPELIRQYKHWHEDRNIWPEITRGIREVGLEDMQIYLRGTRMFMIVEAGDHVDFDAAMKKLGTLPRQKEWEAFVATFQQPLPDAKQGEKWLLMERVFKLP
;
A
#
# COMPACT_ATOMS: atom_id res chain seq x y z
N MET A 1 -4.99 21.04 3.00
CA MET A 1 -4.50 20.38 1.78
C MET A 1 -4.09 18.97 2.12
N SER A 2 -4.64 17.95 1.46
CA SER A 2 -4.22 16.57 1.70
C SER A 2 -2.70 16.40 1.56
N LYS A 3 -2.09 15.64 2.47
CA LYS A 3 -0.68 15.25 2.40
C LYS A 3 -0.58 14.00 1.53
N ARG A 4 0.37 13.99 0.60
CA ARG A 4 0.60 12.87 -0.31
C ARG A 4 1.85 12.09 0.08
N TYR A 5 1.70 10.79 0.20
CA TYR A 5 2.77 9.84 0.50
C TYR A 5 2.94 8.91 -0.70
N CYS A 6 4.19 8.74 -1.13
CA CYS A 6 4.54 7.90 -2.26
C CYS A 6 5.42 6.76 -1.72
N MET A 7 5.07 5.51 -2.03
CA MET A 7 5.77 4.34 -1.52
C MET A 7 6.08 3.36 -2.63
N THR A 8 7.12 2.55 -2.45
CA THR A 8 7.52 1.51 -3.41
C THR A 8 7.68 0.15 -2.73
N LEU A 9 7.36 -0.91 -3.48
CA LEU A 9 7.57 -2.30 -3.12
C LEU A 9 7.71 -3.11 -4.43
N ASP A 10 8.31 -4.30 -4.41
CA ASP A 10 8.30 -5.20 -5.56
C ASP A 10 7.30 -6.35 -5.33
N LEU A 11 6.75 -6.88 -6.43
CA LEU A 11 6.14 -8.21 -6.45
C LEU A 11 7.22 -9.26 -6.73
N LYS A 12 6.97 -10.50 -6.31
CA LYS A 12 7.74 -11.64 -6.79
C LYS A 12 7.62 -11.72 -8.31
N ASN A 13 8.73 -11.98 -8.99
CA ASN A 13 8.77 -12.06 -10.45
C ASN A 13 8.19 -13.39 -10.96
N ASP A 14 6.89 -13.56 -10.73
CA ASP A 14 6.09 -14.72 -11.13
C ASP A 14 4.80 -14.21 -11.79
N PRO A 15 4.56 -14.50 -13.09
CA PRO A 15 3.37 -14.05 -13.81
C PRO A 15 2.04 -14.47 -13.15
N GLU A 16 2.00 -15.63 -12.51
CA GLU A 16 0.82 -16.16 -11.84
C GLU A 16 0.51 -15.33 -10.58
N LEU A 17 1.53 -15.09 -9.74
CA LEU A 17 1.39 -14.29 -8.53
C LEU A 17 1.03 -12.83 -8.86
N ILE A 18 1.60 -12.26 -9.93
CA ILE A 18 1.24 -10.91 -10.39
C ILE A 18 -0.22 -10.87 -10.85
N ARG A 19 -0.70 -11.89 -11.56
CA ARG A 19 -2.11 -11.97 -11.99
C ARG A 19 -3.05 -12.07 -10.80
N GLN A 20 -2.73 -12.89 -9.81
CA GLN A 20 -3.51 -13.01 -8.58
C GLN A 20 -3.50 -11.72 -7.77
N TYR A 21 -2.34 -11.07 -7.63
CA TYR A 21 -2.25 -9.79 -6.94
C TYR A 21 -3.21 -8.75 -7.55
N LYS A 22 -3.19 -8.61 -8.88
CA LYS A 22 -4.14 -7.74 -9.61
C LYS A 22 -5.58 -8.13 -9.36
N HIS A 23 -5.91 -9.43 -9.51
CA HIS A 23 -7.26 -9.94 -9.30
C HIS A 23 -7.80 -9.53 -7.92
N TRP A 24 -7.05 -9.77 -6.85
CA TRP A 24 -7.49 -9.45 -5.48
C TRP A 24 -7.58 -7.94 -5.20
N HIS A 25 -6.88 -7.10 -5.95
CA HIS A 25 -6.94 -5.64 -5.82
C HIS A 25 -7.95 -4.97 -6.78
N GLU A 26 -8.71 -5.74 -7.55
CA GLU A 26 -9.87 -5.21 -8.29
C GLU A 26 -11.01 -4.86 -7.32
N ASP A 27 -11.74 -3.77 -7.59
CA ASP A 27 -12.82 -3.24 -6.73
C ASP A 27 -13.86 -4.30 -6.31
N ARG A 28 -14.11 -5.28 -7.17
CA ARG A 28 -15.09 -6.36 -6.92
C ARG A 28 -14.56 -7.49 -6.04
N ASN A 29 -13.24 -7.64 -5.90
CA ASN A 29 -12.61 -8.75 -5.19
C ASN A 29 -11.90 -8.31 -3.90
N ILE A 30 -11.50 -7.04 -3.80
CA ILE A 30 -10.89 -6.51 -2.58
C ILE A 30 -11.87 -6.62 -1.41
N TRP A 31 -11.35 -7.03 -0.25
CA TRP A 31 -12.18 -7.24 0.93
C TRP A 31 -12.73 -5.89 1.44
N PRO A 32 -14.07 -5.74 1.64
CA PRO A 32 -14.67 -4.48 2.05
C PRO A 32 -14.15 -3.91 3.38
N GLU A 33 -13.66 -4.75 4.28
CA GLU A 33 -13.02 -4.35 5.55
C GLU A 33 -11.73 -3.58 5.31
N ILE A 34 -11.03 -3.86 4.22
CA ILE A 34 -9.74 -3.26 3.91
C ILE A 34 -9.92 -1.81 3.47
N THR A 35 -10.80 -1.59 2.49
CA THR A 35 -11.14 -0.24 2.01
C THR A 35 -11.83 0.59 3.09
N ARG A 36 -12.73 -0.02 3.90
CA ARG A 36 -13.33 0.67 5.06
C ARG A 36 -12.29 1.06 6.10
N GLY A 37 -11.36 0.17 6.44
CA GLY A 37 -10.30 0.46 7.40
C GLY A 37 -9.39 1.61 6.95
N ILE A 38 -9.02 1.64 5.67
CA ILE A 38 -8.22 2.73 5.07
C ILE A 38 -8.93 4.08 5.29
N ARG A 39 -10.24 4.14 5.02
CA ARG A 39 -11.05 5.35 5.24
C ARG A 39 -11.18 5.71 6.71
N GLU A 40 -11.36 4.72 7.59
CA GLU A 40 -11.54 4.93 9.03
C GLU A 40 -10.32 5.57 9.72
N VAL A 41 -9.11 5.32 9.21
CA VAL A 41 -7.89 5.92 9.74
C VAL A 41 -7.57 7.29 9.11
N GLY A 42 -8.46 7.84 8.27
CA GLY A 42 -8.34 9.18 7.70
C GLY A 42 -7.54 9.25 6.39
N LEU A 43 -7.31 8.12 5.71
CA LEU A 43 -6.74 8.12 4.37
C LEU A 43 -7.86 8.37 3.33
N GLU A 44 -7.66 9.39 2.51
CA GLU A 44 -8.62 9.94 1.57
C GLU A 44 -8.51 9.34 0.16
N ASP A 45 -7.34 8.82 -0.20
CA ASP A 45 -7.14 8.10 -1.45
C ASP A 45 -5.96 7.13 -1.32
N MET A 46 -6.02 6.01 -2.05
CA MET A 46 -4.94 5.04 -2.13
C MET A 46 -4.96 4.36 -3.49
N GLN A 47 -3.85 4.47 -4.22
CA GLN A 47 -3.69 3.90 -5.55
C GLN A 47 -2.39 3.11 -5.63
N ILE A 48 -2.38 1.99 -6.35
CA ILE A 48 -1.17 1.19 -6.60
C ILE A 48 -0.97 1.06 -8.10
N TYR A 49 0.17 1.53 -8.59
CA TYR A 49 0.62 1.41 -9.96
C TYR A 49 1.66 0.30 -10.05
N LEU A 50 1.70 -0.43 -11.16
CA LEU A 50 2.62 -1.54 -11.36
C LEU A 50 3.36 -1.43 -12.71
N ARG A 51 4.69 -1.52 -12.68
CA ARG A 51 5.57 -1.60 -13.85
C ARG A 51 6.51 -2.81 -13.73
N GLY A 52 6.27 -3.86 -14.50
CA GLY A 52 6.98 -5.12 -14.30
C GLY A 52 6.61 -5.70 -12.94
N THR A 53 7.58 -5.85 -12.04
CA THR A 53 7.35 -6.19 -10.62
C THR A 53 7.27 -4.97 -9.71
N ARG A 54 7.71 -3.80 -10.16
CA ARG A 54 7.79 -2.59 -9.34
C ARG A 54 6.42 -1.98 -9.10
N MET A 55 6.02 -1.94 -7.84
CA MET A 55 4.82 -1.25 -7.39
C MET A 55 5.13 0.15 -6.90
N PHE A 56 4.21 1.06 -7.15
CA PHE A 56 4.21 2.44 -6.67
C PHE A 56 2.85 2.75 -6.05
N MET A 57 2.81 2.89 -4.74
CA MET A 57 1.61 3.29 -4.01
C MET A 57 1.61 4.79 -3.79
N ILE A 58 0.49 5.44 -4.08
CA ILE A 58 0.23 6.84 -3.71
C ILE A 58 -0.91 6.83 -2.69
N VAL A 59 -0.71 7.52 -1.57
CA VAL A 59 -1.72 7.70 -0.53
C VAL A 59 -1.95 9.19 -0.30
N GLU A 60 -3.21 9.61 -0.22
CA GLU A 60 -3.58 10.92 0.28
C GLU A 60 -4.16 10.79 1.69
N ALA A 61 -3.67 11.62 2.61
CA ALA A 61 -4.15 11.69 3.99
C ALA A 61 -4.57 13.12 4.33
N GLY A 62 -5.59 13.28 5.17
CA GLY A 62 -6.03 14.59 5.62
C GLY A 62 -4.92 15.38 6.34
N ASP A 63 -5.01 16.71 6.38
CA ASP A 63 -3.95 17.59 6.96
C ASP A 63 -3.53 17.20 8.38
N HIS A 64 -4.52 16.80 9.19
CA HIS A 64 -4.36 16.48 10.60
C HIS A 64 -4.01 15.01 10.86
N VAL A 65 -3.88 14.20 9.81
CA VAL A 65 -3.55 12.79 9.93
C VAL A 65 -2.03 12.64 10.05
N ASP A 66 -1.60 12.02 11.14
CA ASP A 66 -0.27 11.44 11.26
C ASP A 66 -0.27 10.12 10.50
N PHE A 67 0.47 10.07 9.39
CA PHE A 67 0.48 8.92 8.49
C PHE A 67 1.01 7.64 9.15
N ASP A 68 2.09 7.74 9.93
CA ASP A 68 2.67 6.57 10.59
C ASP A 68 1.72 6.04 11.67
N ALA A 69 1.08 6.93 12.43
CA ALA A 69 0.05 6.55 13.40
C ALA A 69 -1.19 5.94 12.72
N ALA A 70 -1.62 6.49 11.58
CA ALA A 70 -2.75 5.98 10.80
C ALA A 70 -2.46 4.58 10.26
N MET A 71 -1.29 4.34 9.67
CA MET A 71 -0.88 3.02 9.17
C MET A 71 -0.73 1.99 10.31
N LYS A 72 -0.20 2.39 11.47
CA LYS A 72 -0.16 1.53 12.67
C LYS A 72 -1.56 1.17 13.15
N LYS A 73 -2.47 2.15 13.25
CA LYS A 73 -3.87 1.91 13.61
C LYS A 73 -4.54 1.00 12.59
N LEU A 74 -4.33 1.23 11.30
CA LEU A 74 -4.87 0.41 10.21
C LEU A 74 -4.53 -1.06 10.40
N GLY A 75 -3.28 -1.39 10.71
CA GLY A 75 -2.84 -2.77 10.98
C GLY A 75 -3.52 -3.45 12.18
N THR A 76 -4.31 -2.72 12.98
CA THR A 76 -5.08 -3.26 14.10
C THR A 76 -6.58 -3.45 13.80
N LEU A 77 -7.08 -2.88 12.70
CA LEU A 77 -8.49 -2.97 12.33
C LEU A 77 -8.85 -4.38 11.79
N PRO A 78 -10.15 -4.74 11.78
CA PRO A 78 -10.60 -6.08 11.39
C PRO A 78 -10.05 -6.54 10.04
N ARG A 79 -9.59 -7.79 9.98
CA ARG A 79 -9.04 -8.47 8.79
C ARG A 79 -7.79 -7.84 8.16
N GLN A 80 -7.29 -6.71 8.66
CA GLN A 80 -6.10 -6.05 8.09
C GLN A 80 -4.84 -6.90 8.22
N LYS A 81 -4.67 -7.58 9.36
CA LYS A 81 -3.56 -8.53 9.55
C LYS A 81 -3.67 -9.75 8.64
N GLU A 82 -4.88 -10.27 8.43
CA GLU A 82 -5.13 -11.42 7.55
C GLU A 82 -4.86 -11.04 6.10
N TRP A 83 -5.36 -9.88 5.67
CA TRP A 83 -5.11 -9.33 4.36
C TRP A 83 -3.62 -9.09 4.13
N GLU A 84 -2.93 -8.46 5.09
CA GLU A 84 -1.49 -8.22 5.01
C GLU A 84 -0.70 -9.53 4.89
N ALA A 85 -1.02 -10.54 5.69
CA ALA A 85 -0.38 -11.85 5.62
C ALA A 85 -0.64 -12.54 4.26
N PHE A 86 -1.85 -12.41 3.73
CA PHE A 86 -2.23 -12.92 2.43
C PHE A 86 -1.49 -12.21 1.29
N VAL A 87 -1.52 -10.87 1.23
CA VAL A 87 -0.87 -10.13 0.15
C VAL A 87 0.66 -10.19 0.23
N ALA A 88 1.23 -10.41 1.42
CA ALA A 88 2.66 -10.68 1.61
C ALA A 88 3.15 -11.87 0.79
N THR A 89 2.28 -12.84 0.46
CA THR A 89 2.65 -14.01 -0.33
C THR A 89 3.04 -13.64 -1.77
N PHE A 90 2.52 -12.53 -2.31
CA PHE A 90 2.83 -12.02 -3.65
C PHE A 90 4.03 -11.06 -3.67
N GLN A 91 4.33 -10.45 -2.52
CA GLN A 91 5.26 -9.33 -2.40
C GLN A 91 6.72 -9.79 -2.22
N GLN A 92 7.63 -8.91 -2.60
CA GLN A 92 9.07 -9.05 -2.50
C GLN A 92 9.65 -7.70 -1.99
N PRO A 93 10.30 -7.65 -0.82
CA PRO A 93 11.03 -6.47 -0.39
C PRO A 93 12.07 -6.03 -1.43
N LEU A 94 12.29 -4.72 -1.55
CA LEU A 94 13.36 -4.20 -2.42
C LEU A 94 14.73 -4.69 -1.93
N PRO A 95 15.73 -4.79 -2.83
CA PRO A 95 17.08 -5.22 -2.45
C PRO A 95 17.75 -4.38 -1.36
N ASP A 96 17.38 -3.10 -1.24
CA ASP A 96 17.90 -2.14 -0.28
C ASP A 96 17.02 -1.98 0.98
N ALA A 97 15.90 -2.70 1.06
CA ALA A 97 15.03 -2.70 2.24
C ALA A 97 15.73 -3.34 3.44
N LYS A 98 15.57 -2.75 4.63
CA LYS A 98 16.05 -3.39 5.87
C LYS A 98 15.21 -4.62 6.19
N GLN A 99 15.74 -5.48 7.06
CA GLN A 99 15.00 -6.67 7.51
C GLN A 99 13.65 -6.28 8.11
N GLY A 100 12.57 -6.80 7.51
CA GLY A 100 11.20 -6.54 7.94
C GLY A 100 10.55 -5.31 7.31
N GLU A 101 11.27 -4.51 6.53
CA GLU A 101 10.67 -3.43 5.73
C GLU A 101 10.02 -3.99 4.46
N LYS A 102 8.89 -3.39 4.06
CA LYS A 102 8.17 -3.74 2.83
C LYS A 102 7.98 -2.50 1.96
N TRP A 103 6.95 -1.73 2.27
CA TRP A 103 6.67 -0.47 1.59
C TRP A 103 7.66 0.60 2.07
N LEU A 104 8.52 1.06 1.17
CA LEU A 104 9.51 2.11 1.43
C LEU A 104 8.99 3.46 0.96
N LEU A 105 9.11 4.49 1.79
CA LEU A 105 8.73 5.86 1.42
C LEU A 105 9.70 6.41 0.35
N MET A 106 9.16 7.11 -0.64
CA MET A 106 9.92 7.75 -1.71
C MET A 106 10.07 9.25 -1.47
N GLU A 107 11.24 9.79 -1.81
CA GLU A 107 11.49 11.22 -1.76
C GLU A 107 10.81 11.94 -2.94
N ARG A 108 10.04 12.99 -2.64
CA ARG A 108 9.50 13.88 -3.67
C ARG A 108 10.56 14.90 -4.09
N VAL A 109 11.18 14.67 -5.24
CA VAL A 109 12.22 15.56 -5.80
C VAL A 109 11.69 16.75 -6.59
N PHE A 110 10.42 16.72 -7.01
CA PHE A 110 9.80 17.80 -7.79
C PHE A 110 8.29 17.90 -7.52
N LYS A 111 7.78 19.13 -7.54
CA LYS A 111 6.35 19.46 -7.60
C LYS A 111 6.21 20.72 -8.46
N LEU A 112 5.35 20.68 -9.48
CA LEU A 112 5.04 21.87 -10.26
C LEU A 112 4.44 22.94 -9.34
N PRO A 113 4.89 24.21 -9.39
CA PRO A 113 4.32 25.31 -8.63
C PRO A 113 2.82 25.51 -8.88
#